data_AF-A0AAN6RP62-F1
#
_entry.id   AF-A0AAN6RP62-F1
#
_cell.length_a   1.000
_cell.length_b   1.000
_cell.length_c   1.000
_cell.angle_alpha   90.00
_cell.angle_beta   90.00
_cell.angle_gamma   90.00
#
_symmetry.space_group_name_H-M   'P 1'
#
loop_
_entity.id
_entity.type
_entity.pdbx_description
1 polymer ?
#
loop_
_entity_poly.entity_id
_entity_poly.type
_entity_poly.pdbx_seq_one_letter_code
_entity_poly.pdbx_strand_id
1 'polypeptide(L)'
;AIDWSSSFHGLSTTPFSPETAAILMETLNPLDIEIKPDGIIYLPEIKYRRILNRAFGPGGWGLAPRGELTVGDKVVTREYALVVHGRFIAQARGECQYFSDETIPTAGEGCKSNALLRCCKDLGIASELWDPRFIREFKKTSCHEIWVEHVVTKKRRQVWVRKGDDPAYPYQKAGMK
;
A
#
# COMPACT_ATOMS: atom_id res chain seq x y z
N ALA A 1 11.32 19.19 22.75
CA ALA A 1 10.82 18.02 21.99
C ALA A 1 10.99 18.29 20.50
N ILE A 2 11.21 17.27 19.67
CA ILE A 2 11.39 17.45 18.21
C ILE A 2 10.03 17.71 17.56
N ASP A 3 9.95 18.73 16.69
CA ASP A 3 8.79 18.98 15.84
C ASP A 3 8.90 18.16 14.54
N TRP A 4 8.14 17.07 14.46
CA TRP A 4 8.16 16.17 13.31
C TRP A 4 7.43 16.71 12.06
N SER A 5 6.69 17.82 12.19
CA SER A 5 5.98 18.44 11.06
C SER A 5 6.94 19.00 10.00
N SER A 6 8.19 19.31 10.40
CA SER A 6 9.22 19.91 9.55
C SER A 6 10.62 19.29 9.68
N SER A 7 10.90 18.54 10.76
CA SER A 7 12.25 18.06 11.07
C SER A 7 12.71 16.84 10.25
N PHE A 8 13.97 16.81 9.83
CA PHE A 8 14.63 15.64 9.25
C PHE A 8 15.63 14.98 10.25
N HIS A 9 15.40 15.16 11.55
CA HIS A 9 16.30 14.67 12.60
C HIS A 9 16.57 13.15 12.46
N GLY A 10 17.85 12.77 12.47
CA GLY A 10 18.28 11.38 12.38
C GLY A 10 18.35 10.80 10.96
N LEU A 11 17.94 11.54 9.93
CA LEU A 11 18.02 11.08 8.53
C LEU A 11 19.48 10.75 8.16
N SER A 12 19.70 9.57 7.57
CA SER A 12 21.01 9.12 7.07
C SER A 12 22.14 9.06 8.12
N THR A 13 21.80 9.12 9.41
CA THR A 13 22.83 9.13 10.48
C THR A 13 23.43 7.75 10.75
N THR A 14 22.61 6.70 10.69
CA THR A 14 23.06 5.32 10.95
C THR A 14 22.07 4.30 10.35
N PRO A 15 22.55 3.17 9.80
CA PRO A 15 21.67 2.09 9.35
C PRO A 15 20.94 1.42 10.53
N PHE A 16 19.89 0.65 10.23
CA PHE A 16 19.31 -0.28 11.20
C PHE A 16 20.22 -1.49 11.42
N SER A 17 20.02 -2.21 12.53
CA SER A 17 20.79 -3.43 12.80
C SER A 17 20.59 -4.48 11.69
N PRO A 18 21.56 -5.39 11.46
CA PRO A 18 21.42 -6.45 10.48
C PRO A 18 20.15 -7.31 10.67
N GLU A 19 19.75 -7.56 11.92
CA GLU A 19 18.55 -8.35 12.25
C GLU A 19 17.27 -7.61 11.85
N THR A 20 17.24 -6.30 12.10
CA THR A 20 16.13 -5.44 11.69
C THR A 20 16.05 -5.36 10.17
N ALA A 21 17.19 -5.15 9.51
CA ALA A 21 17.31 -5.08 8.07
C ALA A 21 16.83 -6.39 7.39
N ALA A 22 17.16 -7.55 7.97
CA ALA A 22 16.69 -8.85 7.50
C ALA A 22 15.17 -8.99 7.57
N ILE A 23 14.52 -8.48 8.63
CA ILE A 23 13.05 -8.49 8.75
C ILE A 23 12.39 -7.57 7.71
N LEU A 24 12.96 -6.39 7.49
CA LEU A 24 12.39 -5.37 6.59
C LEU A 24 12.51 -5.78 5.12
N MET A 25 13.60 -6.46 4.76
CA MET A 25 13.88 -6.89 3.38
C MET A 25 13.52 -8.37 3.15
N GLU A 26 12.76 -8.99 4.04
CA GLU A 26 12.27 -10.36 3.87
C GLU A 26 11.42 -10.46 2.58
N THR A 27 11.69 -11.50 1.79
CA THR A 27 10.89 -11.84 0.61
C THR A 27 9.43 -12.07 0.98
N LEU A 28 8.51 -11.54 0.19
CA LEU A 28 7.08 -11.70 0.42
C LEU A 28 6.64 -13.15 0.19
N ASN A 29 5.72 -13.60 1.02
CA ASN A 29 4.95 -14.80 0.71
C ASN A 29 4.05 -14.52 -0.50
N PRO A 30 4.14 -15.28 -1.62
CA PRO A 30 3.29 -15.09 -2.79
C PRO A 30 1.79 -15.13 -2.48
N LEU A 31 1.38 -15.87 -1.44
CA LEU A 31 -0.03 -15.94 -0.99
C LEU A 31 -0.52 -14.63 -0.35
N ASP A 32 0.37 -13.71 0.00
CA ASP A 32 0.01 -12.41 0.57
C ASP A 32 -0.11 -11.30 -0.49
N ILE A 33 0.30 -11.55 -1.73
CA ILE A 33 0.34 -10.55 -2.82
C ILE A 33 -0.97 -10.55 -3.62
N GLU A 34 -1.77 -9.50 -3.45
CA GLU A 34 -3.02 -9.34 -4.16
C GLU A 34 -2.87 -8.67 -5.53
N ILE A 35 -3.91 -8.76 -6.36
CA ILE A 35 -3.98 -8.07 -7.66
C ILE A 35 -5.28 -7.28 -7.77
N LYS A 36 -5.17 -6.05 -8.27
CA LYS A 36 -6.33 -5.22 -8.62
C LYS A 36 -6.90 -5.62 -9.98
N PRO A 37 -8.18 -5.29 -10.28
CA PRO A 37 -8.77 -5.58 -11.59
C PRO A 37 -8.03 -4.97 -12.79
N ASP A 38 -7.29 -3.87 -12.58
CA ASP A 38 -6.43 -3.21 -13.58
C ASP A 38 -5.06 -3.91 -13.78
N GLY A 39 -4.77 -4.93 -12.98
CA GLY A 39 -3.56 -5.74 -13.08
C GLY A 39 -2.38 -5.24 -12.26
N ILE A 40 -2.57 -4.23 -11.40
CA ILE A 40 -1.56 -3.79 -10.43
C ILE A 40 -1.53 -4.77 -9.25
N ILE A 41 -0.36 -5.37 -8.99
CA ILE A 41 -0.14 -6.20 -7.81
C ILE A 41 0.18 -5.32 -6.59
N TYR A 42 -0.24 -5.75 -5.41
CA TYR A 42 -0.01 -5.01 -4.18
C TYR A 42 0.03 -5.95 -2.96
N LEU A 43 0.72 -5.50 -1.92
CA LEU A 43 0.66 -6.14 -0.61
C LEU A 43 -0.40 -5.40 0.24
N PRO A 44 -1.33 -6.10 0.91
CA PRO A 44 -2.31 -5.46 1.79
C PRO A 44 -1.66 -4.67 2.93
N GLU A 45 -2.26 -3.55 3.29
CA GLU A 45 -1.71 -2.59 4.28
C GLU A 45 -1.35 -3.24 5.62
N ILE A 46 -2.19 -4.16 6.10
CA ILE A 46 -1.97 -4.86 7.37
C ILE A 46 -0.62 -5.61 7.40
N LYS A 47 -0.13 -6.08 6.24
CA LYS A 47 1.14 -6.80 6.15
C LYS A 47 2.32 -5.87 6.40
N TYR A 48 2.30 -4.65 5.86
CA TYR A 48 3.32 -3.64 6.16
C TYR A 48 3.36 -3.31 7.65
N ARG A 49 2.19 -3.10 8.28
CA ARG A 49 2.13 -2.82 9.73
C ARG A 49 2.69 -3.97 10.57
N ARG A 50 2.42 -5.21 10.18
CA ARG A 50 2.97 -6.41 10.85
C ARG A 50 4.49 -6.48 10.69
N ILE A 51 5.02 -6.18 9.50
CA ILE A 51 6.47 -6.12 9.26
C ILE A 51 7.12 -5.04 10.14
N LEU A 52 6.54 -3.83 10.18
CA LEU A 52 7.03 -2.74 11.03
C LEU A 52 6.97 -3.09 12.52
N ASN A 53 5.89 -3.71 12.99
CA ASN A 53 5.76 -4.14 14.38
C ASN A 53 6.78 -5.23 14.74
N ARG A 54 7.06 -6.16 13.81
CA ARG A 54 8.07 -7.20 14.00
C ARG A 54 9.49 -6.63 13.99
N ALA A 55 9.75 -5.65 13.14
CA ALA A 55 11.07 -5.02 13.01
C ALA A 55 11.37 -4.04 14.15
N PHE A 56 10.40 -3.24 14.59
CA PHE A 56 10.63 -2.10 15.47
C PHE A 56 9.88 -2.16 16.80
N GLY A 57 8.91 -3.08 16.94
CA GLY A 57 8.01 -3.16 18.08
C GLY A 57 6.82 -2.19 17.99
N PRO A 58 5.64 -2.53 18.54
CA PRO A 58 4.55 -1.58 18.73
C PRO A 58 5.01 -0.37 19.56
N GLY A 59 4.72 0.85 19.08
CA GLY A 59 5.19 2.10 19.67
C GLY A 59 6.61 2.52 19.25
N GLY A 60 7.36 1.66 18.56
CA GLY A 60 8.70 1.97 18.04
C GLY A 60 8.71 2.75 16.73
N TRP A 61 7.55 2.92 16.08
CA TRP A 61 7.40 3.64 14.82
C TRP A 61 6.08 4.42 14.76
N GLY A 62 6.01 5.41 13.88
CA GLY A 62 4.79 6.18 13.65
C GLY A 62 4.86 7.06 12.41
N LEU A 63 3.68 7.51 11.94
CA LEU A 63 3.57 8.52 10.90
C LEU A 63 3.25 9.88 11.51
N ALA A 64 4.15 10.84 11.33
CA ALA A 64 3.93 12.22 11.71
C ALA A 64 3.19 12.98 10.58
N PRO A 65 2.10 13.70 10.89
CA PRO A 65 1.50 14.69 9.99
C PRO A 65 2.54 15.68 9.44
N ARG A 66 2.48 15.99 8.14
CA ARG A 66 3.12 17.18 7.58
C ARG A 66 2.09 18.02 6.84
N GLY A 67 1.83 19.19 7.39
CA GLY A 67 0.79 20.10 6.93
C GLY A 67 -0.63 19.62 7.27
N GLU A 68 -1.59 20.41 6.82
CA GLU A 68 -3.02 20.12 6.96
C GLU A 68 -3.48 19.04 5.98
N LEU A 69 -4.59 18.38 6.29
CA LEU A 69 -5.25 17.49 5.33
C LEU A 69 -5.91 18.34 4.24
N THR A 70 -5.41 18.24 3.01
CA THR A 70 -6.02 18.91 1.86
C THR A 70 -7.19 18.08 1.37
N VAL A 71 -8.39 18.67 1.38
CA VAL A 71 -9.61 18.09 0.80
C VAL A 71 -9.85 18.75 -0.55
N GLY A 72 -9.65 18.00 -1.64
CA GLY A 72 -10.05 18.39 -2.99
C GLY A 72 -11.34 17.69 -3.40
N ASP A 73 -11.89 18.02 -4.58
CA ASP A 73 -13.24 17.60 -5.02
C ASP A 73 -13.61 16.11 -4.79
N LYS A 74 -12.67 15.18 -5.02
CA LYS A 74 -12.88 13.72 -4.85
C LYS A 74 -11.69 13.00 -4.24
N VAL A 75 -10.78 13.73 -3.62
CA VAL A 75 -9.54 13.18 -3.07
C VAL A 75 -9.10 13.97 -1.85
N VAL A 76 -8.67 13.25 -0.82
CA VAL A 76 -7.94 13.83 0.29
C VAL A 76 -6.46 13.50 0.14
N THR A 77 -5.59 14.45 0.45
CA THR A 77 -4.13 14.27 0.38
C THR A 77 -3.43 14.97 1.52
N ARG A 78 -2.36 14.34 2.02
CA ARG A 78 -1.47 14.92 3.03
C ARG A 78 -0.11 14.28 2.97
N GLU A 79 0.92 15.02 3.37
CA GLU A 79 2.25 14.46 3.57
C GLU A 79 2.39 13.84 4.97
N TYR A 80 3.17 12.77 5.02
CA TYR A 80 3.51 12.10 6.26
C TYR A 80 4.99 11.79 6.27
N ALA A 81 5.59 11.90 7.45
CA ALA A 81 6.93 11.39 7.71
C ALA A 81 6.85 10.10 8.53
N LEU A 82 7.50 9.05 8.06
CA LEU A 82 7.76 7.86 8.85
C LEU A 82 8.90 8.15 9.82
N VAL A 83 8.61 7.95 11.10
CA VAL A 83 9.55 8.07 12.21
C VAL A 83 9.71 6.71 12.85
N VAL A 84 10.95 6.29 13.09
CA VAL A 84 11.27 5.04 13.80
C VAL A 84 12.32 5.33 14.85
N HIS A 85 12.05 4.91 16.10
CA HIS A 85 12.93 5.11 17.26
C HIS A 85 13.46 6.55 17.38
N GLY A 86 12.59 7.53 17.13
CA GLY A 86 12.93 8.95 17.22
C GLY A 86 13.79 9.49 16.07
N ARG A 87 13.84 8.79 14.92
CA ARG A 87 14.55 9.23 13.72
C ARG A 87 13.61 9.33 12.53
N PHE A 88 13.77 10.38 11.73
CA PHE A 88 13.16 10.50 10.42
C PHE A 88 13.70 9.39 9.51
N ILE A 89 12.80 8.65 8.88
CA ILE A 89 13.12 7.55 7.96
C ILE A 89 12.80 7.92 6.53
N ALA A 90 11.55 8.32 6.27
CA ALA A 90 11.06 8.59 4.93
C ALA A 90 9.92 9.60 4.98
N GLN A 91 9.65 10.26 3.86
CA GLN A 91 8.49 11.12 3.68
C GLN A 91 7.78 10.74 2.39
N ALA A 92 6.46 10.66 2.45
CA ALA A 92 5.65 10.48 1.27
C ALA A 92 4.33 11.24 1.39
N ARG A 93 3.83 11.67 0.24
CA ARG A 93 2.45 12.16 0.13
C ARG A 93 1.51 10.96 0.03
N GLY A 94 0.52 10.92 0.88
CA GLY A 94 -0.61 10.00 0.78
C GLY A 94 -1.76 10.64 0.03
N GLU A 95 -2.60 9.80 -0.58
CA GLU A 95 -3.85 10.23 -1.18
C GLU A 95 -4.92 9.13 -1.03
N CYS A 96 -6.17 9.55 -0.95
CA CYS A 96 -7.31 8.63 -0.96
C CYS A 96 -8.52 9.29 -1.61
N GLN A 97 -9.15 8.59 -2.54
CA GLN A 97 -10.39 9.06 -3.16
C GLN A 97 -11.57 8.89 -2.20
N TYR A 98 -12.54 9.78 -2.33
CA TYR A 98 -13.81 9.70 -1.61
C TYR A 98 -14.98 10.01 -2.56
N PHE A 99 -16.18 9.56 -2.20
CA PHE A 99 -17.38 9.65 -3.06
C PHE A 99 -18.51 10.48 -2.45
N SER A 100 -18.42 10.82 -1.17
CA SER A 100 -19.31 11.75 -0.47
C SER A 100 -18.55 12.42 0.68
N ASP A 101 -18.94 13.65 1.04
CA ASP A 101 -18.26 14.41 2.10
C ASP A 101 -18.31 13.71 3.47
N GLU A 102 -19.37 12.96 3.74
CA GLU A 102 -19.51 12.12 4.94
C GLU A 102 -18.39 11.07 5.07
N THR A 103 -17.74 10.69 3.98
CA THR A 103 -16.65 9.69 3.96
C THR A 103 -15.25 10.30 4.04
N ILE A 104 -15.12 11.63 4.09
CA ILE A 104 -13.82 12.33 4.23
C ILE A 104 -12.98 11.82 5.41
N PRO A 105 -13.53 11.58 6.63
CA PRO A 105 -12.74 11.06 7.75
C PRO A 105 -12.11 9.70 7.44
N THR A 106 -12.88 8.79 6.82
CA THR A 106 -12.40 7.47 6.40
C THR A 106 -11.34 7.60 5.30
N ALA A 107 -11.54 8.51 4.35
CA ALA A 107 -10.54 8.80 3.33
C ALA A 107 -9.26 9.38 3.94
N GLY A 108 -9.35 10.15 5.03
CA GLY A 108 -8.20 10.65 5.79
C GLY A 108 -7.33 9.51 6.33
N GLU A 109 -7.94 8.48 6.90
CA GLU A 109 -7.23 7.26 7.32
C GLU A 109 -6.65 6.50 6.12
N GLY A 110 -7.41 6.39 5.01
CA GLY A 110 -6.91 5.80 3.78
C GLY A 110 -5.70 6.53 3.20
N CYS A 111 -5.67 7.86 3.29
CA CYS A 111 -4.56 8.70 2.86
C CYS A 111 -3.31 8.45 3.73
N LYS A 112 -3.48 8.33 5.05
CA LYS A 112 -2.40 7.97 5.97
C LYS A 112 -1.84 6.58 5.66
N SER A 113 -2.71 5.59 5.46
CA SER A 113 -2.32 4.24 5.07
C SER A 113 -1.56 4.22 3.75
N ASN A 114 -2.02 4.97 2.74
CA ASN A 114 -1.33 5.09 1.45
C ASN A 114 0.09 5.67 1.60
N ALA A 115 0.25 6.72 2.42
CA ALA A 115 1.57 7.29 2.70
C ALA A 115 2.50 6.29 3.40
N LEU A 116 1.96 5.47 4.32
CA LEU A 116 2.73 4.42 5.01
C LEU A 116 3.39 3.47 4.02
N LEU A 117 2.61 2.96 3.05
CA LEU A 117 3.11 2.00 2.06
C LEU A 117 4.25 2.59 1.23
N ARG A 118 4.10 3.86 0.82
CA ARG A 118 5.11 4.60 0.06
C ARG A 118 6.38 4.78 0.89
N CYS A 119 6.27 5.19 2.15
CA CYS A 119 7.43 5.32 3.05
C CYS A 119 8.15 3.98 3.29
N CYS A 120 7.41 2.87 3.37
CA CYS A 120 7.99 1.55 3.61
C CYS A 120 8.89 1.06 2.47
N LYS A 121 8.78 1.64 1.27
CA LYS A 121 9.67 1.34 0.15
C LYS A 121 11.12 1.71 0.45
N ASP A 122 11.34 2.83 1.14
CA ASP A 122 12.69 3.29 1.51
C ASP A 122 13.34 2.39 2.58
N LEU A 123 12.54 1.59 3.28
CA LEU A 123 13.00 0.54 4.19
C LEU A 123 13.28 -0.80 3.50
N GLY A 124 13.00 -0.92 2.20
CA GLY A 124 13.15 -2.16 1.43
C GLY A 124 11.96 -3.13 1.50
N ILE A 125 10.91 -2.80 2.25
CA ILE A 125 9.72 -3.65 2.39
C ILE A 125 9.00 -3.77 1.05
N ALA A 126 8.67 -5.01 0.66
CA ALA A 126 7.90 -5.31 -0.56
C ALA A 126 8.53 -4.74 -1.84
N SER A 127 9.86 -4.56 -1.86
CA SER A 127 10.60 -3.96 -2.98
C SER A 127 10.40 -4.74 -4.29
N GLU A 128 10.20 -6.06 -4.23
CA GLU A 128 9.92 -6.92 -5.38
C GLU A 128 8.62 -6.56 -6.12
N LEU A 129 7.64 -5.94 -5.46
CA LEU A 129 6.41 -5.47 -6.13
C LEU A 129 6.64 -4.31 -7.09
N TRP A 130 7.87 -3.78 -7.14
CA TRP A 130 8.31 -2.73 -8.05
C TRP A 130 9.30 -3.25 -9.11
N ASP A 131 9.71 -4.53 -9.04
CA ASP A 131 10.56 -5.14 -10.05
C ASP A 131 9.71 -5.60 -11.24
N PRO A 132 9.89 -5.04 -12.45
CA PRO A 132 9.14 -5.44 -13.64
C PRO A 132 9.28 -6.93 -13.97
N ARG A 133 10.40 -7.58 -13.63
CA ARG A 133 10.61 -9.02 -13.85
C ARG A 133 9.75 -9.83 -12.89
N PHE A 134 9.78 -9.50 -11.61
CA PHE A 134 8.92 -10.12 -10.60
C PHE A 134 7.44 -9.96 -10.96
N ILE A 135 7.00 -8.73 -11.28
CA ILE A 135 5.60 -8.45 -11.63
C ILE A 135 5.13 -9.33 -12.80
N ARG A 136 5.94 -9.43 -13.86
CA ARG A 136 5.59 -10.27 -15.03
C ARG A 136 5.47 -11.73 -14.65
N GLU A 137 6.42 -12.26 -13.88
CA GLU A 137 6.40 -13.68 -13.55
C GLU A 137 5.31 -14.03 -12.51
N PHE A 138 5.10 -13.18 -11.51
CA PHE A 138 4.01 -13.34 -10.56
C PHE A 138 2.66 -13.35 -11.28
N LYS A 139 2.42 -12.41 -12.21
CA LYS A 139 1.17 -12.37 -12.99
C LYS A 139 0.97 -13.62 -13.84
N LYS A 140 2.02 -14.15 -14.46
CA LYS A 140 1.95 -15.37 -15.29
C LYS A 140 1.67 -16.62 -14.45
N THR A 141 2.34 -16.75 -13.30
CA THR A 141 2.23 -17.94 -12.43
C THR A 141 0.99 -17.93 -11.55
N SER A 142 0.59 -16.77 -11.03
CA SER A 142 -0.39 -16.65 -9.93
C SER A 142 -1.66 -15.88 -10.29
N CYS A 143 -1.69 -15.20 -11.44
CA CYS A 143 -2.85 -14.43 -11.88
C CYS A 143 -3.34 -14.89 -13.26
N HIS A 144 -4.54 -14.47 -13.63
CA HIS A 144 -5.07 -14.64 -14.97
C HIS A 144 -6.08 -13.54 -15.29
N GLU A 145 -6.32 -13.32 -16.57
CA GLU A 145 -7.38 -12.45 -17.03
C GLU A 145 -8.65 -13.24 -17.26
N ILE A 146 -9.78 -12.68 -16.82
CA ILE A 146 -11.10 -13.26 -17.03
C ILE A 146 -12.04 -12.24 -17.67
N TRP A 147 -12.95 -12.72 -18.50
CA TRP A 147 -14.09 -11.94 -18.96
C TRP A 147 -15.13 -11.87 -17.86
N VAL A 148 -15.53 -10.66 -17.53
CA VAL A 148 -16.56 -10.40 -16.53
C VAL A 148 -17.69 -9.57 -17.09
N GLU A 149 -18.87 -9.73 -16.51
CA GLU A 149 -20.07 -8.96 -16.82
C GLU A 149 -20.54 -8.24 -15.56
N HIS A 150 -20.86 -6.94 -15.68
CA HIS A 150 -21.44 -6.18 -14.60
C HIS A 150 -22.87 -6.67 -14.32
N VAL A 151 -23.20 -7.02 -13.07
CA VAL A 151 -24.49 -7.65 -12.73
C VAL A 151 -25.71 -6.80 -13.15
N VAL A 152 -25.65 -5.49 -12.93
CA VAL A 152 -26.73 -4.53 -13.31
C VAL A 152 -26.65 -4.08 -14.77
N THR A 153 -25.54 -3.45 -15.18
CA THR A 153 -25.45 -2.79 -16.51
C THR A 153 -25.23 -3.77 -17.67
N LYS A 154 -24.94 -5.05 -17.38
CA LYS A 154 -24.59 -6.10 -18.36
C LYS A 154 -23.39 -5.77 -19.25
N LYS A 155 -22.63 -4.72 -18.93
CA LYS A 155 -21.39 -4.36 -19.64
C LYS A 155 -20.32 -5.41 -19.37
N ARG A 156 -19.67 -5.87 -20.43
CA ARG A 156 -18.56 -6.83 -20.37
C ARG A 156 -17.22 -6.14 -20.44
N ARG A 157 -16.25 -6.65 -19.70
CA ARG A 157 -14.84 -6.24 -19.79
C ARG A 157 -13.93 -7.38 -19.36
N GLN A 158 -12.66 -7.26 -19.70
CA GLN A 158 -11.62 -8.14 -19.18
C GLN A 158 -11.02 -7.51 -17.91
N VAL A 159 -10.74 -8.33 -16.89
CA VAL A 159 -10.09 -7.91 -15.64
C VAL A 159 -9.07 -8.95 -15.19
N TRP A 160 -8.10 -8.50 -14.40
CA TRP A 160 -7.16 -9.38 -13.72
C TRP A 160 -7.73 -9.92 -12.40
N VAL A 161 -7.49 -11.19 -12.13
CA VAL A 161 -7.79 -11.86 -10.85
C VAL A 161 -6.68 -12.83 -10.47
N ARG A 162 -6.58 -13.18 -9.19
CA ARG A 162 -5.76 -14.31 -8.75
C ARG A 162 -6.33 -15.62 -9.29
N LYS A 163 -5.46 -16.59 -9.57
CA LYS A 163 -5.89 -17.96 -9.90
C LYS A 163 -6.58 -18.57 -8.68
N GLY A 164 -7.80 -19.07 -8.88
CA GLY A 164 -8.63 -19.64 -7.81
C GLY A 164 -9.71 -18.70 -7.28
N ASP A 165 -9.57 -17.39 -7.48
CA ASP A 165 -10.51 -16.41 -6.96
C ASP A 165 -11.67 -16.14 -7.93
N ASP A 166 -12.78 -15.66 -7.37
CA ASP A 166 -13.91 -15.13 -8.12
C ASP A 166 -13.77 -13.61 -8.32
N PRO A 167 -14.34 -13.05 -9.40
CA PRO A 167 -14.36 -11.60 -9.60
C PRO A 167 -15.12 -10.90 -8.45
N ALA A 168 -14.60 -9.77 -8.01
CA ALA A 168 -15.26 -8.94 -7.02
C ALA A 168 -16.56 -8.32 -7.56
N TYR A 169 -17.56 -8.15 -6.69
CA TYR A 169 -18.77 -7.36 -6.97
C TYR A 169 -18.38 -5.94 -7.46
N PRO A 170 -19.09 -5.35 -8.45
CA PRO A 170 -20.34 -5.79 -9.08
C PRO A 170 -20.15 -6.65 -10.34
N TYR A 171 -19.10 -7.47 -10.40
CA TYR A 171 -18.79 -8.29 -11.56
C TYR A 171 -19.00 -9.79 -11.29
N GLN A 172 -19.47 -10.51 -12.31
CA GLN A 172 -19.56 -11.96 -12.32
C GLN A 172 -18.82 -12.52 -13.55
N LYS A 173 -18.38 -13.79 -13.50
CA LYS A 173 -17.75 -14.45 -14.66
C LYS A 173 -18.73 -14.41 -15.83
N ALA A 174 -18.30 -13.85 -16.96
CA ALA A 174 -19.12 -13.88 -18.17
C ALA A 174 -19.13 -15.32 -18.68
N GLY A 175 -20.32 -15.90 -18.87
CA GLY A 175 -20.45 -17.23 -19.47
C GLY A 175 -19.77 -17.27 -20.85
N MET A 176 -19.06 -18.36 -21.13
CA MET A 176 -18.59 -18.66 -22.49
C MET A 176 -19.82 -18.76 -23.39
N LYS A 177 -19.87 -17.94 -24.45
CA LYS A 177 -20.80 -18.16 -25.55
C LYS A 177 -20.26 -19.26 -26.44
#